data_AF-A0A067K6H4-F1
#
_entry.id   AF-A0A067K6H4-F1
#
_cell.length_a   1.000
_cell.length_b   1.000
_cell.length_c   1.000
_cell.angle_alpha   90.00
_cell.angle_beta   90.00
_cell.angle_gamma   90.00
#
_symmetry.space_group_name_H-M   'P 1'
#
loop_
_entity.id
_entity.type
_entity.pdbx_description
1 polymer ?
#
loop_
_entity_poly.entity_id
_entity_poly.type
_entity_poly.pdbx_seq_one_letter_code
_entity_poly.pdbx_strand_id
1 'polypeptide(L)'
;MANISQSLQLVAHLLAFFFFFSSVPIHALNIGVQRADASVSVSKECSRKCESEFCSVPPFLRYGKYCGLLYSGCPGERPCDGLDACCMKHDACVQAKNNGYLSQECSQNFINCMTNFKNTGGHTFKGNKCQVDEVIDIISLVMEAALLAGRYFHKP
;
A
#
# COMPACT_ATOMS: atom_id res chain seq x y z
N MET A 1 23.16 -55.90 -2.65
CA MET A 1 24.21 -55.44 -1.72
C MET A 1 24.52 -53.99 -2.09
N ALA A 2 23.91 -53.03 -1.40
CA ALA A 2 24.14 -51.61 -1.67
C ALA A 2 25.58 -51.23 -1.27
N ASN A 3 26.30 -50.58 -2.18
CA ASN A 3 27.70 -50.26 -2.02
C ASN A 3 27.85 -49.14 -0.97
N ILE A 4 28.42 -49.48 0.20
CA ILE A 4 28.57 -48.59 1.37
C ILE A 4 29.24 -47.26 1.00
N SER A 5 30.11 -47.27 -0.02
CA SER A 5 30.75 -46.08 -0.58
C SER A 5 29.75 -45.11 -1.23
N GLN A 6 28.76 -45.60 -1.97
CA GLN A 6 27.73 -44.77 -2.62
C GLN A 6 26.78 -44.14 -1.59
N SER A 7 26.41 -44.87 -0.54
CA SER A 7 25.59 -44.33 0.54
C SER A 7 26.32 -43.25 1.34
N LEU A 8 27.64 -43.37 1.53
CA LEU A 8 28.43 -42.35 2.22
C LEU A 8 28.60 -41.08 1.38
N GLN A 9 28.80 -41.22 0.06
CA GLN A 9 28.85 -40.09 -0.87
C GLN A 9 27.52 -39.33 -0.95
N LEU A 10 26.39 -40.05 -0.96
CA LEU A 10 25.06 -39.45 -0.98
C LEU A 10 24.80 -38.63 0.29
N VAL A 11 25.17 -39.16 1.47
CA VAL A 11 25.06 -38.45 2.74
C VAL A 11 25.96 -37.20 2.75
N ALA A 12 27.19 -37.30 2.25
CA ALA A 12 28.09 -36.16 2.14
C ALA A 12 27.53 -35.05 1.23
N HIS A 13 26.93 -35.41 0.10
CA HIS A 13 26.29 -34.46 -0.81
C HIS A 13 25.03 -33.82 -0.21
N LEU A 14 24.20 -34.59 0.51
CA LEU A 14 23.03 -34.05 1.20
C LEU A 14 23.41 -33.09 2.32
N LEU A 15 24.46 -33.40 3.09
CA LEU A 15 25.00 -32.50 4.11
C LEU A 15 25.60 -31.23 3.49
N ALA A 16 26.39 -31.35 2.43
CA ALA A 16 26.97 -30.20 1.72
C ALA A 16 25.90 -29.28 1.13
N PHE A 17 24.83 -29.86 0.56
CA PHE A 17 23.67 -29.11 0.06
C PHE A 17 22.98 -28.36 1.22
N PHE A 18 22.74 -29.03 2.35
CA PHE A 18 22.12 -28.39 3.53
C PHE A 18 22.95 -27.21 4.09
N PHE A 19 24.29 -27.31 4.07
CA PHE A 19 25.19 -26.22 4.47
C PHE A 19 25.24 -25.07 3.44
N PHE A 20 25.04 -25.35 2.14
CA PHE A 20 24.99 -24.32 1.09
C PHE A 20 23.68 -23.51 1.12
N PHE A 21 22.55 -24.14 1.45
CA PHE A 21 21.24 -23.45 1.52
C PHE A 21 20.97 -22.77 2.86
N SER A 22 21.75 -23.05 3.92
CA SER A 22 21.64 -22.36 5.21
C SER A 22 22.44 -21.04 5.25
N SER A 23 23.26 -20.78 4.24
CA SER A 23 24.11 -19.59 4.14
C SER A 23 23.61 -18.54 3.15
N VAL A 24 22.44 -18.72 2.53
CA VAL A 24 21.76 -17.61 1.84
C VAL A 24 21.27 -16.65 2.92
N PRO A 25 21.79 -15.41 2.99
CA PRO A 25 21.21 -14.45 3.90
C PRO A 25 19.81 -14.16 3.38
N ILE A 26 18.79 -14.60 4.12
CA ILE A 26 17.43 -14.11 3.92
C ILE A 26 17.48 -12.63 4.27
N HIS A 27 17.76 -11.79 3.28
CA HIS A 27 17.45 -10.36 3.37
C HIS A 27 15.93 -10.26 3.36
N ALA A 28 15.34 -10.56 4.52
CA ALA A 28 13.98 -10.15 4.81
C ALA A 28 13.94 -8.63 4.57
N LEU A 29 13.00 -8.18 3.74
CA LEU A 29 12.73 -6.76 3.56
C LEU A 29 12.19 -6.23 4.90
N ASN A 30 13.08 -5.88 5.82
CA ASN A 30 12.73 -5.28 7.09
C ASN A 30 12.29 -3.84 6.83
N ILE A 31 11.01 -3.65 6.51
CA ILE A 31 10.37 -2.33 6.63
C ILE A 31 10.29 -2.10 8.14
N GLY A 32 11.30 -1.42 8.71
CA GLY A 32 11.60 -1.33 10.14
C GLY A 32 10.46 -0.86 11.04
N VAL A 33 9.46 -1.71 11.25
CA VAL A 33 8.40 -1.60 12.25
C VAL A 33 8.71 -2.62 13.33
N GLN A 34 9.88 -2.47 13.96
CA GLN A 34 10.16 -3.16 15.21
C GLN A 34 9.44 -2.40 16.32
N ARG A 35 8.51 -3.10 16.99
CA ARG A 35 7.97 -2.73 18.29
C ARG A 35 9.14 -2.40 19.23
N ALA A 36 9.37 -1.12 19.42
CA ALA A 36 10.13 -0.57 20.52
C ALA A 36 9.27 0.55 21.09
N ASP A 37 9.15 0.59 22.40
CA ASP A 37 8.29 1.51 23.15
C ASP A 37 8.87 2.93 23.21
N ALA A 38 9.67 3.28 22.20
CA ALA A 38 10.09 4.61 21.88
C ALA A 38 9.12 5.16 20.83
N SER A 39 8.66 6.38 21.00
CA SER A 39 8.01 7.14 19.95
C SER A 39 8.92 7.21 18.73
N VAL A 40 8.85 6.21 17.85
CA VAL A 40 9.34 6.29 16.47
C VAL A 40 8.39 7.30 15.82
N SER A 41 8.74 8.57 16.01
CA SER A 41 8.28 9.66 15.17
C SER A 41 8.84 9.35 13.78
N VAL A 42 8.15 8.49 13.03
CA VAL A 42 8.11 8.66 11.57
C VAL A 42 7.74 10.12 11.42
N SER A 43 8.71 10.95 11.03
CA SER A 43 8.44 12.32 10.64
C SER A 43 7.24 12.22 9.72
N LYS A 44 6.07 12.68 10.16
CA LYS A 44 4.85 12.69 9.37
C LYS A 44 5.09 13.73 8.28
N GLU A 45 5.90 13.37 7.30
CA GLU A 45 6.06 14.13 6.09
C GLU A 45 4.71 14.07 5.41
N CYS A 46 3.97 15.14 5.64
CA CYS A 46 2.67 15.37 5.06
C CYS A 46 2.85 16.29 3.85
N SER A 47 1.99 16.12 2.85
CA SER A 47 2.10 16.89 1.63
C SER A 47 1.41 18.26 1.75
N ARG A 48 2.05 19.28 1.17
CA ARG A 48 1.44 20.59 0.89
C ARG A 48 1.36 20.87 -0.61
N LYS A 49 1.79 19.92 -1.45
CA LYS A 49 1.91 20.07 -2.90
C LYS A 49 0.99 19.09 -3.61
N CYS A 50 0.37 19.57 -4.69
CA CYS A 50 -0.42 18.72 -5.58
C CYS A 50 0.52 17.91 -6.46
N GLU A 51 0.75 16.66 -6.09
CA GLU A 51 1.61 15.73 -6.83
C GLU A 51 0.83 15.03 -7.95
N SER A 52 1.55 14.61 -8.98
CA SER A 52 1.01 13.79 -10.07
C SER A 52 2.13 12.87 -10.58
N GLU A 53 2.62 12.02 -9.68
CA GLU A 53 3.79 11.16 -9.87
C GLU A 53 3.38 9.68 -9.78
N PHE A 54 4.05 8.83 -10.57
CA PHE A 54 3.81 7.38 -10.59
C PHE A 54 2.32 7.01 -10.80
N CYS A 55 1.64 7.74 -11.68
CA CYS A 55 0.19 7.67 -11.92
C CYS A 55 -0.35 6.25 -12.15
N SER A 56 0.48 5.36 -12.70
CA SER A 56 0.11 3.99 -13.07
C SER A 56 0.73 2.92 -12.17
N VAL A 57 1.39 3.30 -11.07
CA VAL A 57 2.17 2.39 -10.22
C VAL A 57 1.67 2.49 -8.78
N PRO A 58 0.62 1.73 -8.39
CA PRO A 58 -0.07 1.93 -7.11
C PRO A 58 0.83 1.98 -5.86
N PRO A 59 1.91 1.17 -5.71
CA PRO A 59 2.81 1.28 -4.57
C PRO A 59 3.53 2.62 -4.42
N PHE A 60 3.72 3.37 -5.50
CA PHE A 60 4.45 4.64 -5.53
C PHE A 60 3.58 5.84 -5.94
N LEU A 61 2.32 5.59 -6.31
CA LEU A 61 1.39 6.60 -6.77
C LEU A 61 1.25 7.74 -5.76
N ARG A 62 1.45 8.96 -6.25
CA ARG A 62 1.18 10.21 -5.51
C ARG A 62 0.35 11.12 -6.39
N TYR A 63 -0.92 11.25 -6.04
CA TYR A 63 -1.86 12.13 -6.72
C TYR A 63 -2.44 13.14 -5.71
N GLY A 64 -2.41 14.42 -6.08
CA GLY A 64 -2.81 15.50 -5.19
C GLY A 64 -1.97 15.50 -3.91
N LYS A 65 -2.61 15.77 -2.77
CA LYS A 65 -1.97 15.75 -1.45
C LYS A 65 -2.28 14.49 -0.64
N TYR A 66 -3.32 13.74 -1.01
CA TYR A 66 -3.90 12.69 -0.18
C TYR A 66 -3.99 11.32 -0.86
N CYS A 67 -3.87 11.22 -2.18
CA CYS A 67 -3.94 9.91 -2.84
C CYS A 67 -2.56 9.26 -2.92
N GLY A 68 -2.31 8.27 -2.05
CA GLY A 68 -1.11 7.43 -2.13
C GLY A 68 -0.96 6.52 -0.91
N LEU A 69 -0.15 5.47 -1.04
CA LEU A 69 0.14 4.58 0.08
C LEU A 69 1.06 5.27 1.09
N LEU A 70 0.63 5.34 2.36
CA LEU A 70 1.37 6.01 3.44
C LEU A 70 1.72 7.48 3.10
N TYR A 71 0.89 8.12 2.29
CA TYR A 71 1.05 9.49 1.81
C TYR A 71 -0.24 10.25 2.08
N SER A 72 -0.15 11.40 2.76
CA SER A 72 -1.32 12.20 3.10
C SER A 72 -0.97 13.68 3.24
N GLY A 73 -1.97 14.56 3.18
CA GLY A 73 -1.79 16.01 3.23
C GLY A 73 -1.62 16.53 4.66
N CYS A 74 -0.98 17.69 4.81
CA CYS A 74 -0.78 18.31 6.11
C CYS A 74 -2.09 18.81 6.74
N PRO A 75 -2.17 18.91 8.08
CA PRO A 75 -3.31 19.52 8.75
C PRO A 75 -3.63 20.92 8.19
N GLY A 76 -4.89 21.13 7.81
CA GLY A 76 -5.38 22.38 7.26
C GLY A 76 -5.17 22.55 5.75
N GLU A 77 -4.45 21.64 5.08
CA GLU A 77 -4.36 21.67 3.62
C GLU A 77 -5.72 21.32 2.99
N ARG A 78 -6.04 22.02 1.90
CA ARG A 78 -7.20 21.69 1.07
C ARG A 78 -6.80 20.66 0.00
N PRO A 79 -7.70 19.74 -0.37
CA PRO A 79 -7.47 18.83 -1.49
C PRO A 79 -7.32 19.62 -2.79
N CYS A 80 -6.55 19.06 -3.72
CA CYS A 80 -6.22 19.66 -5.00
C CYS A 80 -7.41 19.65 -5.97
N ASP A 81 -8.24 18.61 -5.93
CA ASP A 81 -9.46 18.46 -6.70
C ASP A 81 -10.47 17.51 -6.00
N GLY A 82 -11.52 17.12 -6.72
CA GLY A 82 -12.55 16.23 -6.18
C GLY A 82 -12.07 14.79 -5.93
N LEU A 83 -11.11 14.27 -6.71
CA LEU A 83 -10.52 12.96 -6.48
C LEU A 83 -9.64 12.98 -5.22
N ASP A 84 -8.80 14.00 -5.09
CA ASP A 84 -7.96 14.21 -3.91
C ASP A 84 -8.82 14.41 -2.63
N ALA A 85 -10.01 15.01 -2.77
CA ALA A 85 -10.96 15.11 -1.67
C ALA A 85 -11.55 13.74 -1.24
N CYS A 86 -11.71 12.81 -2.18
CA CYS A 86 -12.08 11.43 -1.85
C CYS A 86 -10.97 10.74 -1.04
N CYS A 87 -9.71 10.91 -1.44
CA CYS A 87 -8.56 10.35 -0.73
C CYS A 87 -8.41 10.96 0.68
N MET A 88 -8.57 12.28 0.82
CA MET A 88 -8.55 12.95 2.12
C MET A 88 -9.60 12.36 3.09
N LYS A 89 -10.81 12.09 2.60
CA LYS A 89 -11.88 11.46 3.40
C LYS A 89 -11.55 10.01 3.75
N HIS A 90 -10.97 9.26 2.82
CA HIS A 90 -10.53 7.89 3.05
C HIS A 90 -9.44 7.82 4.13
N ASP A 91 -8.42 8.67 4.06
CA ASP A 91 -7.34 8.72 5.05
C ASP A 91 -7.88 9.03 6.45
N ALA A 92 -8.77 10.02 6.55
CA ALA A 92 -9.43 10.36 7.81
C ALA A 92 -10.27 9.18 8.36
N CYS A 93 -10.97 8.46 7.48
CA CYS A 93 -11.72 7.26 7.87
C CYS A 93 -10.79 6.17 8.40
N VAL A 94 -9.71 5.85 7.68
CA VAL A 94 -8.73 4.84 8.09
C VAL A 94 -8.10 5.21 9.44
N GLN A 95 -7.75 6.48 9.63
CA GLN A 95 -7.24 6.98 10.91
C GLN A 95 -8.26 6.78 12.05
N ALA A 96 -9.53 7.10 11.82
CA ALA A 96 -10.61 6.91 12.78
C ALA A 96 -10.88 5.42 13.11
N LYS A 97 -10.50 4.51 12.21
CA LYS A 97 -10.59 3.05 12.39
C LYS A 97 -9.28 2.44 12.90
N ASN A 98 -8.51 3.18 13.72
CA ASN A 98 -7.22 2.74 14.28
C ASN A 98 -6.19 2.33 13.22
N ASN A 99 -6.09 3.10 12.14
CA ASN A 99 -5.26 2.80 10.96
C ASN A 99 -5.65 1.48 10.26
N GLY A 100 -6.93 1.12 10.31
CA GLY A 100 -7.49 -0.09 9.70
C GLY A 100 -7.73 0.07 8.21
N TYR A 101 -6.69 -0.07 7.38
CA TYR A 101 -6.80 0.00 5.92
C TYR A 101 -7.71 -1.06 5.28
N LEU A 102 -8.01 -2.15 6.00
CA LEU A 102 -8.98 -3.17 5.57
C LEU A 102 -10.41 -2.88 6.03
N SER A 103 -10.68 -1.68 6.53
CA SER A 103 -12.05 -1.27 6.87
C SER A 103 -12.92 -1.27 5.61
N GLN A 104 -13.96 -2.10 5.61
CA GLN A 104 -14.91 -2.14 4.49
C GLN A 104 -15.69 -0.84 4.35
N GLU A 105 -16.02 -0.19 5.46
CA GLU A 105 -16.69 1.11 5.45
C GLU A 105 -15.83 2.15 4.71
N CYS A 106 -14.55 2.26 5.07
CA CYS A 106 -13.65 3.21 4.43
C CYS A 106 -13.45 2.88 2.93
N SER A 107 -13.22 1.60 2.62
CA SER A 107 -13.00 1.14 1.24
C SER A 107 -14.25 1.39 0.36
N GLN A 108 -15.43 1.02 0.85
CA GLN A 108 -16.68 1.19 0.09
C GLN A 108 -17.04 2.66 -0.11
N ASN A 109 -16.91 3.48 0.94
CA ASN A 109 -17.14 4.92 0.84
C ASN A 109 -16.18 5.58 -0.16
N PHE A 110 -14.93 5.12 -0.20
CA PHE A 110 -13.94 5.66 -1.12
C PHE A 110 -14.24 5.28 -2.57
N ILE A 111 -14.56 4.01 -2.85
CA ILE A 111 -14.99 3.56 -4.19
C ILE A 111 -16.20 4.37 -4.67
N ASN A 112 -17.21 4.55 -3.81
CA ASN A 112 -18.41 5.32 -4.14
C ASN A 112 -18.07 6.79 -4.45
N CYS A 113 -17.16 7.38 -3.69
CA CYS A 113 -16.72 8.77 -3.90
C CYS A 113 -16.01 8.94 -5.25
N MET A 114 -15.05 8.07 -5.58
CA MET A 114 -14.35 8.10 -6.87
C MET A 114 -15.31 7.88 -8.04
N THR A 115 -16.25 6.95 -7.90
CA THR A 115 -17.29 6.67 -8.91
C THR A 115 -18.14 7.92 -9.18
N ASN A 116 -18.58 8.62 -8.14
CA ASN A 116 -19.34 9.85 -8.29
C ASN A 116 -18.51 10.97 -8.95
N PHE A 117 -17.25 11.12 -8.56
CA PHE A 117 -16.34 12.09 -9.18
C PHE A 117 -16.17 11.83 -10.69
N LYS A 118 -15.97 10.56 -11.07
CA LYS A 118 -15.89 10.12 -12.48
C LYS A 118 -17.19 10.42 -13.23
N ASN A 119 -18.33 10.04 -12.67
CA ASN A 119 -19.65 10.21 -13.31
C ASN A 119 -20.08 11.67 -13.49
N THR A 120 -19.61 12.56 -12.61
CA THR A 120 -19.91 14.00 -12.68
C THR A 120 -18.95 14.77 -13.60
N GLY A 121 -17.96 14.10 -14.20
CA GLY A 121 -16.97 14.73 -15.07
C GLY A 121 -16.07 15.72 -14.31
N GLY A 122 -15.72 15.40 -13.06
CA GLY A 122 -14.97 16.30 -12.18
C GLY A 122 -13.66 16.80 -12.80
N HIS A 123 -13.41 18.10 -12.66
CA HIS A 123 -12.18 18.72 -13.17
C HIS A 123 -10.99 18.46 -12.23
N THR A 124 -9.81 18.31 -12.82
CA THR A 124 -8.55 18.15 -12.09
C THR A 124 -7.83 19.48 -11.86
N PHE A 125 -6.82 19.48 -10.99
CA PHE A 125 -5.99 20.65 -10.70
C PHE A 125 -5.03 21.00 -11.85
N LYS A 126 -4.67 22.29 -11.91
CA LYS A 126 -3.76 22.81 -12.94
C LYS A 126 -2.37 22.17 -12.83
N GLY A 127 -1.86 21.69 -13.96
CA GLY A 127 -0.51 21.11 -14.05
C GLY A 127 -0.43 19.63 -13.69
N ASN A 128 -1.58 18.97 -13.46
CA ASN A 128 -1.65 17.53 -13.33
C ASN A 128 -1.10 16.84 -14.59
N LYS A 129 -0.21 15.86 -14.41
CA LYS A 129 0.40 15.04 -15.47
C LYS A 129 -0.24 13.64 -15.62
N CYS A 130 -1.11 13.25 -14.69
CA CYS A 130 -1.80 11.96 -14.71
C CYS A 130 -3.08 12.01 -15.53
N GLN A 131 -3.43 10.90 -16.18
CA GLN A 131 -4.79 10.67 -16.66
C GLN A 131 -5.68 10.29 -15.48
N VAL A 132 -6.66 11.13 -15.16
CA VAL A 132 -7.43 11.01 -13.91
C VAL A 132 -8.26 9.73 -13.87
N ASP A 133 -8.85 9.34 -15.00
CA ASP A 133 -9.60 8.10 -15.10
C ASP A 133 -8.73 6.86 -14.85
N GLU A 134 -7.48 6.87 -15.32
CA GLU A 134 -6.51 5.79 -15.08
C GLU A 134 -6.15 5.70 -13.59
N VAL A 135 -5.93 6.84 -12.93
CA VAL A 135 -5.68 6.90 -11.49
C VAL A 135 -6.87 6.32 -10.71
N ILE A 136 -8.10 6.69 -11.08
CA ILE A 136 -9.32 6.15 -10.46
C ILE A 136 -9.40 4.63 -10.63
N ASP A 137 -9.15 4.12 -11.84
CA ASP A 137 -9.28 2.70 -12.13
C ASP A 137 -8.26 1.87 -11.33
N ILE A 138 -7.01 2.35 -11.24
CA ILE A 138 -5.94 1.70 -10.47
C ILE A 138 -6.22 1.73 -8.97
N ILE A 139 -6.64 2.88 -8.43
CA ILE A 139 -6.98 2.97 -7.00
C ILE A 139 -8.20 2.09 -6.69
N SER A 140 -9.20 2.08 -7.58
CA SER A 140 -10.40 1.23 -7.40
C SER A 140 -10.04 -0.24 -7.33
N LEU A 141 -9.13 -0.73 -8.20
CA LEU A 141 -8.63 -2.10 -8.15
C LEU A 141 -8.03 -2.46 -6.78
N VAL A 142 -7.18 -1.58 -6.23
CA VAL A 142 -6.57 -1.80 -4.90
C VAL A 142 -7.63 -1.78 -3.80
N MET A 143 -8.60 -0.87 -3.88
CA MET A 143 -9.66 -0.75 -2.88
C MET A 143 -10.67 -1.89 -2.93
N GLU A 144 -10.97 -2.45 -4.10
CA GLU A 144 -11.80 -3.65 -4.23
C GLU A 144 -11.11 -4.87 -3.58
N ALA A 145 -9.80 -5.01 -3.78
CA ALA A 145 -9.00 -6.03 -3.10
C ALA A 145 -8.99 -5.82 -1.58
N ALA A 146 -8.83 -4.59 -1.11
CA ALA A 146 -8.90 -4.25 0.32
C ALA A 146 -10.29 -4.53 0.92
N LEU A 147 -11.36 -4.20 0.19
CA LEU A 147 -12.74 -4.47 0.57
C LEU A 147 -13.02 -5.98 0.67
N LEU A 148 -12.52 -6.77 -0.28
CA LEU A 148 -12.62 -8.23 -0.24
C LEU A 148 -11.83 -8.81 0.94
N ALA A 149 -10.58 -8.39 1.12
CA ALA A 149 -9.76 -8.81 2.24
C ALA A 149 -10.40 -8.44 3.59
N GLY A 150 -10.95 -7.22 3.71
CA GLY A 150 -11.67 -6.77 4.90
C GLY A 150 -12.89 -7.61 5.24
N ARG A 151 -13.59 -8.17 4.25
CA ARG A 151 -14.70 -9.11 4.47
C ARG A 151 -14.22 -10.43 5.09
N TYR A 152 -13.06 -10.90 4.69
CA TYR A 152 -12.48 -12.16 5.16
C TYR A 152 -11.76 -12.05 6.50
N PHE A 153 -11.02 -10.96 6.71
CA PHE A 153 -10.17 -10.73 7.89
C PHE A 153 -10.82 -9.84 8.95
N HIS A 154 -12.15 -9.78 9.01
CA HIS A 154 -12.86 -9.02 10.04
C HIS A 154 -12.26 -9.29 11.43
N LYS A 155 -11.74 -8.24 12.08
CA LYS A 155 -11.62 -8.24 13.53
C LYS A 155 -13.02 -8.07 14.11
N PRO A 156 -13.39 -8.83 15.16
CA PRO A 156 -14.62 -8.57 15.92
C PRO A 156 -14.62 -7.15 16.49
#